data_AF-A0A2D6BL52-F1
#
_entry.id   AF-A0A2D6BL52-F1
#
_cell.length_a   1.000
_cell.length_b   1.000
_cell.length_c   1.000
_cell.angle_alpha   90.00
_cell.angle_beta   90.00
_cell.angle_gamma   90.00
#
_symmetry.space_group_name_H-M   'P 1'
#
loop_
_entity.id
_entity.type
_entity.pdbx_description
1 polymer ?
#
loop_
_entity_poly.entity_id
_entity_poly.type
_entity_poly.pdbx_seq_one_letter_code
_entity_poly.pdbx_strand_id
1 'polypeptide(L)'
;MAYYARDDFFNNPEVLERSVEIFKGKLDIGWKNLDIERVKCRPSDPRRGLTFDDTNVGSYGWDQIPEKIRHNYSMAPRGAVQPPGLPHLGYDINRKSEVWADNAPALYEESKARHWIPTREVPWDAVEQLGHSDELERGLAQLCTDLTCMATALGDIPSKWVWHINQELLELKMFQCAQMFDAAQLADVFRKRAIAGGTGLGRDHAPLGELLKCVLDAGSFPCASASTHILLAGLMQVLLRHMGACSPNAADETIARFGVQDVSRSIAYGVEHMRSLLKERPHESTGLRGHLDEVENALVGYLASPMLFSALALVTAGGREKAAEAVPQVTALYRKFADEHLERREAAGIGSETSPLQAFVSELEA
;
A
#
# COMPACT_ATOMS: atom_id res chain seq x y z
N MET A 1 -4.09 -33.79 -0.92
CA MET A 1 -3.15 -33.92 -2.06
C MET A 1 -3.50 -32.83 -3.06
N ALA A 2 -2.64 -31.82 -3.22
CA ALA A 2 -2.83 -30.81 -4.26
C ALA A 2 -2.52 -31.45 -5.62
N TYR A 3 -3.50 -31.48 -6.51
CA TYR A 3 -3.38 -32.06 -7.85
C TYR A 3 -2.58 -31.08 -8.73
N TYR A 4 -1.29 -31.36 -8.96
CA TYR A 4 -0.37 -30.42 -9.61
C TYR A 4 -0.49 -30.35 -11.15
N ALA A 5 -1.19 -31.29 -11.80
CA ALA A 5 -1.57 -31.19 -13.20
C ALA A 5 -2.75 -32.13 -13.48
N ARG A 6 -3.65 -31.74 -14.38
CA ARG A 6 -4.76 -32.58 -14.82
C ARG A 6 -4.27 -33.83 -15.56
N ASP A 7 -3.12 -33.73 -16.24
CA ASP A 7 -2.55 -34.77 -17.10
C ASP A 7 -1.05 -35.01 -16.78
N ASP A 8 -0.60 -36.25 -17.00
CA ASP A 8 0.82 -36.57 -17.11
C ASP A 8 1.30 -36.23 -18.53
N PHE A 9 1.77 -35.00 -18.71
CA PHE A 9 2.18 -34.50 -20.03
C PHE A 9 3.32 -35.29 -20.66
N PHE A 10 4.20 -35.92 -19.87
CA PHE A 10 5.32 -36.69 -20.41
C PHE A 10 4.85 -38.01 -21.03
N ASN A 11 3.85 -38.64 -20.41
CA ASN A 11 3.32 -39.91 -20.91
C ASN A 11 2.06 -39.75 -21.78
N ASN A 12 1.62 -38.51 -22.07
CA ASN A 12 0.47 -38.25 -22.94
C ASN A 12 0.87 -38.46 -24.42
N PRO A 13 0.33 -39.49 -25.11
CA PRO A 13 0.72 -39.81 -26.49
C PRO A 13 0.42 -38.68 -27.49
N GLU A 14 -0.68 -37.93 -27.30
CA GLU A 14 -1.05 -36.82 -28.18
C GLU A 14 -0.04 -35.67 -28.08
N VAL A 15 0.44 -35.37 -26.87
CA VAL A 15 1.47 -34.35 -26.64
C VAL A 15 2.79 -34.78 -27.26
N LEU A 16 3.20 -36.03 -27.09
CA LEU A 16 4.43 -36.57 -27.66
C LEU A 16 4.39 -36.59 -29.19
N GLU A 17 3.30 -37.07 -29.79
CA GLU A 17 3.12 -37.10 -31.25
C GLU A 17 3.15 -35.69 -31.84
N ARG A 18 2.39 -34.75 -31.25
CA ARG A 18 2.41 -33.33 -31.66
C ARG A 18 3.82 -32.74 -31.56
N SER A 19 4.57 -33.07 -30.51
CA SER A 19 5.94 -32.58 -30.31
C SER A 19 6.89 -33.09 -31.38
N VAL A 20 6.79 -34.36 -31.76
CA VAL A 20 7.61 -34.95 -32.85
C VAL A 20 7.33 -34.25 -34.18
N GLU A 21 6.07 -33.98 -34.51
CA GLU A 21 5.72 -33.29 -35.76
C GLU A 21 6.22 -31.84 -35.78
N ILE A 22 6.15 -31.13 -34.65
CA ILE A 22 6.73 -29.79 -34.49
C ILE A 22 8.24 -29.83 -34.75
N PHE A 23 8.97 -30.80 -34.17
CA PHE A 23 10.43 -30.93 -34.37
C PHE A 23 10.83 -31.32 -35.80
N LYS A 24 9.90 -31.90 -36.59
CA LYS A 24 10.08 -32.11 -38.04
C LYS A 24 9.76 -30.86 -38.87
N GLY A 25 9.44 -29.73 -38.24
CA GLY A 25 9.14 -28.47 -38.91
C GLY A 25 7.66 -28.27 -39.28
N LYS A 26 6.75 -29.14 -38.86
CA LYS A 26 5.31 -28.95 -39.05
C LYS A 26 4.75 -28.08 -37.93
N LEU A 27 4.73 -26.77 -38.16
CA LEU A 27 4.26 -25.80 -37.18
C LEU A 27 2.75 -25.58 -37.30
N ASP A 28 2.05 -25.60 -36.16
CA ASP A 28 0.69 -25.05 -36.07
C ASP A 28 0.76 -23.54 -35.84
N ILE A 29 0.32 -22.78 -36.86
CA ILE A 29 0.23 -21.31 -36.82
C ILE A 29 -1.22 -20.84 -36.80
N GLY A 30 -2.19 -21.71 -36.50
CA GLY A 30 -3.60 -21.38 -36.43
C GLY A 30 -3.91 -20.28 -35.41
N TRP A 31 -3.12 -20.22 -34.33
CA TRP A 31 -3.21 -19.20 -33.28
C TRP A 31 -3.07 -17.75 -33.78
N LYS A 32 -2.58 -17.50 -35.00
CA LYS A 32 -2.52 -16.16 -35.60
C LYS A 32 -3.89 -15.67 -36.10
N ASN A 33 -4.79 -16.60 -36.41
CA ASN A 33 -6.09 -16.33 -37.03
C ASN A 33 -7.14 -16.16 -35.93
N LEU A 34 -7.00 -15.10 -35.14
CA LEU A 34 -7.91 -14.78 -34.06
C LEU A 34 -9.03 -13.86 -34.54
N ASP A 35 -10.26 -14.21 -34.15
CA ASP A 35 -11.43 -13.34 -34.21
C ASP A 35 -11.51 -12.52 -32.92
N ILE A 36 -10.71 -11.46 -32.87
CA ILE A 36 -10.63 -10.52 -31.75
C ILE A 36 -10.66 -9.10 -32.26
N GLU A 37 -11.05 -8.19 -31.38
CA GLU A 37 -10.93 -6.76 -31.62
C GLU A 37 -9.45 -6.39 -31.85
N ARG A 38 -9.15 -5.76 -32.99
CA ARG A 38 -7.79 -5.33 -33.33
C ARG A 38 -7.67 -3.83 -33.16
N VAL A 39 -6.92 -3.43 -32.15
CA VAL A 39 -6.69 -2.02 -31.81
C VAL A 39 -5.25 -1.61 -32.11
N LYS A 40 -5.04 -0.31 -32.35
CA LYS A 40 -3.72 0.32 -32.40
C LYS A 40 -3.69 1.46 -31.41
N CYS A 41 -2.86 1.34 -30.37
CA CYS A 41 -2.66 2.40 -29.38
C CYS A 41 -1.40 3.22 -29.69
N ARG A 42 -1.42 4.47 -29.24
CA ARG A 42 -0.29 5.41 -29.31
C ARG A 42 -0.24 6.20 -28.00
N PRO A 43 0.96 6.60 -27.54
CA PRO A 43 1.09 7.50 -26.40
C PRO A 43 0.26 8.78 -26.61
N SER A 44 -0.62 9.10 -25.66
CA SER A 44 -1.32 10.40 -25.64
C SER A 44 -0.38 11.55 -25.24
N ASP A 45 0.62 11.27 -24.40
CA ASP A 45 1.72 12.18 -24.05
C ASP A 45 3.09 11.53 -24.35
N PRO A 46 3.86 12.05 -25.32
CA PRO A 46 5.19 11.54 -25.65
C PRO A 46 6.18 11.52 -24.47
N ARG A 47 5.99 12.36 -23.44
CA ARG A 47 6.85 12.40 -22.26
C ARG A 47 6.59 11.24 -21.30
N ARG A 48 5.36 10.73 -21.28
CA ARG A 48 4.95 9.61 -20.41
C ARG A 48 5.11 8.25 -21.09
N GLY A 49 5.21 8.23 -22.42
CA GLY A 49 5.22 6.99 -23.18
C GLY A 49 3.83 6.37 -23.21
N LEU A 50 3.76 5.08 -23.56
CA LEU A 50 2.50 4.34 -23.65
C LEU A 50 2.07 3.90 -22.24
N THR A 51 0.96 4.45 -21.75
CA THR A 51 0.43 4.16 -20.40
C THR A 51 -0.75 3.19 -20.45
N PHE A 52 -1.21 2.75 -19.28
CA PHE A 52 -2.46 2.01 -19.18
C PHE A 52 -3.67 2.77 -19.78
N ASP A 53 -3.77 4.08 -19.57
CA ASP A 53 -4.85 4.91 -20.13
C ASP A 53 -4.87 4.86 -21.67
N ASP A 54 -3.69 4.88 -22.30
CA ASP A 54 -3.58 4.78 -23.77
C ASP A 54 -4.05 3.41 -24.31
N THR A 55 -4.09 2.40 -23.46
CA THR A 55 -4.50 1.02 -23.78
C THR A 55 -5.89 0.67 -23.25
N ASN A 56 -6.58 1.59 -22.60
CA ASN A 56 -7.95 1.42 -22.12
C ASN A 56 -8.96 1.54 -23.28
N VAL A 57 -8.93 0.56 -24.20
CA VAL A 57 -9.73 0.60 -25.44
C VAL A 57 -10.52 -0.69 -25.62
N GLY A 58 -11.81 -0.54 -25.96
CA GLY A 58 -12.69 -1.66 -26.28
C GLY A 58 -12.65 -2.78 -25.24
N SER A 59 -12.59 -4.03 -25.72
CA SER A 59 -12.51 -5.26 -24.90
C SER A 59 -11.24 -5.39 -24.06
N TYR A 60 -10.22 -4.56 -24.28
CA TYR A 60 -9.01 -4.51 -23.46
C TYR A 60 -9.14 -3.54 -22.29
N GLY A 61 -10.11 -2.63 -22.31
CA GLY A 61 -10.27 -1.59 -21.30
C GLY A 61 -10.88 -2.06 -19.98
N TRP A 62 -10.49 -1.43 -18.87
CA TRP A 62 -11.07 -1.72 -17.55
C TRP A 62 -12.50 -1.17 -17.42
N ASP A 63 -12.91 -0.26 -18.30
CA ASP A 63 -14.28 0.25 -18.38
C ASP A 63 -15.28 -0.83 -18.79
N GLN A 64 -14.81 -1.91 -19.43
CA GLN A 64 -15.65 -3.04 -19.83
C GLN A 64 -15.69 -4.17 -18.80
N ILE A 65 -14.97 -4.03 -17.67
CA ILE A 65 -14.99 -5.05 -16.61
C ILE A 65 -16.39 -5.06 -15.97
N PRO A 66 -17.11 -6.20 -15.98
CA PRO A 66 -18.39 -6.30 -15.30
C PRO A 66 -18.20 -6.20 -13.79
N GLU A 67 -19.20 -5.69 -13.07
CA GLU A 67 -19.16 -5.61 -11.61
C GLU A 67 -18.84 -6.96 -10.95
N LYS A 68 -19.36 -8.08 -11.48
CA LYS A 68 -18.94 -9.42 -11.05
C LYS A 68 -18.37 -10.22 -12.21
N ILE A 69 -17.08 -10.54 -12.13
CA ILE A 69 -16.37 -11.39 -13.09
C ILE A 69 -16.79 -12.84 -12.82
N ARG A 70 -17.33 -13.50 -13.86
CA ARG A 70 -17.78 -14.90 -13.81
C ARG A 70 -17.33 -15.73 -15.00
N HIS A 71 -16.65 -15.11 -15.95
CA HIS A 71 -16.35 -15.72 -17.24
C HIS A 71 -14.87 -16.11 -17.39
N ASN A 72 -13.97 -15.50 -16.61
CA ASN A 72 -12.55 -15.77 -16.64
C ASN A 72 -12.01 -16.03 -15.24
N TYR A 73 -11.43 -17.21 -15.04
CA TYR A 73 -10.73 -17.61 -13.82
C TYR A 73 -9.33 -18.15 -14.11
N SER A 74 -8.80 -17.84 -15.29
CA SER A 74 -7.49 -18.28 -15.76
C SER A 74 -6.48 -17.12 -15.70
N MET A 75 -5.24 -17.35 -16.16
CA MET A 75 -4.27 -16.26 -16.38
C MET A 75 -4.50 -15.49 -17.68
N ALA A 76 -5.52 -15.83 -18.48
CA ALA A 76 -5.76 -15.14 -19.74
C ALA A 76 -5.99 -13.65 -19.48
N PRO A 77 -5.21 -12.74 -20.10
CA PRO A 77 -5.41 -11.32 -19.91
C PRO A 77 -6.74 -10.88 -20.51
N ARG A 78 -7.31 -9.82 -19.95
CA ARG A 78 -8.55 -9.19 -20.44
C ARG A 78 -8.45 -8.92 -21.95
N GLY A 79 -9.47 -9.33 -22.71
CA GLY A 79 -9.51 -9.23 -24.18
C GLY A 79 -8.85 -10.39 -24.95
N ALA A 80 -8.15 -11.32 -24.30
CA ALA A 80 -7.60 -12.49 -24.97
C ALA A 80 -8.67 -13.57 -25.24
N VAL A 81 -8.50 -14.32 -26.33
CA VAL A 81 -9.33 -15.51 -26.62
C VAL A 81 -9.12 -16.55 -25.53
N GLN A 82 -10.22 -16.99 -24.93
CA GLN A 82 -10.22 -18.04 -23.90
C GLN A 82 -10.67 -19.37 -24.52
N PRO A 83 -9.74 -20.27 -24.87
CA PRO A 83 -10.10 -21.60 -25.33
C PRO A 83 -10.81 -22.40 -24.21
N PRO A 84 -11.61 -23.42 -24.57
CA PRO A 84 -12.21 -24.30 -23.59
C PRO A 84 -11.13 -25.07 -22.82
N GLY A 85 -11.41 -25.39 -21.55
CA GLY A 85 -10.54 -26.23 -20.72
C GLY A 85 -9.38 -25.51 -20.04
N LEU A 86 -9.34 -24.18 -20.06
CA LEU A 86 -8.37 -23.41 -19.27
C LEU A 86 -8.46 -23.75 -17.76
N PRO A 87 -7.32 -23.85 -17.05
CA PRO A 87 -7.32 -24.07 -15.61
C PRO A 87 -8.00 -22.93 -14.84
N HIS A 88 -8.79 -23.31 -13.84
CA HIS A 88 -9.34 -22.36 -12.86
C HIS A 88 -8.31 -22.14 -11.75
N LEU A 89 -7.88 -20.91 -11.54
CA LEU A 89 -6.81 -20.56 -10.59
C LEU A 89 -7.29 -20.25 -9.17
N GLY A 90 -8.60 -20.23 -8.94
CA GLY A 90 -9.15 -20.16 -7.59
C GLY A 90 -9.32 -18.74 -7.06
N TYR A 91 -9.30 -17.71 -7.91
CA TYR A 91 -9.63 -16.34 -7.52
C TYR A 91 -10.99 -16.30 -6.82
N ASP A 92 -11.03 -15.72 -5.61
CA ASP A 92 -12.24 -15.55 -4.81
C ASP A 92 -12.70 -14.08 -4.75
N ILE A 93 -11.80 -13.12 -4.96
CA ILE A 93 -12.14 -11.71 -5.14
C ILE A 93 -12.40 -11.42 -6.61
N ASN A 94 -13.68 -11.46 -6.98
CA ASN A 94 -14.15 -11.34 -8.37
C ASN A 94 -15.12 -10.18 -8.58
N ARG A 95 -15.32 -9.33 -7.58
CA ARG A 95 -16.14 -8.13 -7.69
C ARG A 95 -15.27 -6.90 -7.90
N LYS A 96 -15.58 -6.10 -8.91
CA LYS A 96 -14.83 -4.88 -9.21
C LYS A 96 -14.95 -3.90 -8.05
N SER A 97 -16.16 -3.65 -7.56
CA SER A 97 -16.39 -2.69 -6.46
C SER A 97 -15.67 -3.05 -5.16
N GLU A 98 -15.30 -4.31 -4.94
CA GLU A 98 -14.66 -4.78 -3.70
C GLU A 98 -13.22 -4.28 -3.57
N VAL A 99 -12.59 -3.89 -4.68
CA VAL A 99 -11.15 -3.60 -4.73
C VAL A 99 -10.75 -2.42 -5.63
N TRP A 100 -11.63 -2.00 -6.54
CA TRP A 100 -11.28 -1.06 -7.61
C TRP A 100 -11.26 0.40 -7.15
N ALA A 101 -10.32 1.17 -7.69
CA ALA A 101 -10.25 2.62 -7.59
C ALA A 101 -9.92 3.19 -8.97
N ASP A 102 -10.63 4.24 -9.41
CA ASP A 102 -10.47 4.79 -10.76
C ASP A 102 -9.09 5.43 -10.98
N ASN A 103 -8.41 5.81 -9.90
CA ASN A 103 -7.06 6.34 -9.94
C ASN A 103 -5.96 5.25 -9.93
N ALA A 104 -6.27 3.96 -9.75
CA ALA A 104 -5.27 2.90 -9.65
C ALA A 104 -4.34 2.81 -10.88
N PRO A 105 -4.82 2.89 -12.14
CA PRO A 105 -3.93 2.88 -13.30
C PRO A 105 -2.95 4.05 -13.29
N ALA A 106 -3.44 5.26 -13.00
CA ALA A 106 -2.62 6.46 -12.94
C ALA A 106 -1.60 6.42 -11.79
N LEU A 107 -1.98 5.89 -10.63
CA LEU A 107 -1.08 5.72 -9.48
C LEU A 107 0.03 4.70 -9.77
N TYR A 108 -0.26 3.64 -10.52
CA TYR A 108 0.76 2.69 -10.97
C TYR A 108 1.76 3.32 -11.96
N GLU A 109 1.29 4.17 -12.87
CA GLU A 109 2.20 4.91 -13.76
C GLU A 109 3.05 5.93 -12.98
N GLU A 110 2.44 6.61 -12.02
CA GLU A 110 3.12 7.59 -11.17
C GLU A 110 4.21 6.95 -10.29
N SER A 111 3.95 5.78 -9.71
CA SER A 111 4.93 5.08 -8.86
C SER A 111 6.22 4.75 -9.62
N LYS A 112 6.12 4.37 -10.89
CA LYS A 112 7.28 4.14 -11.77
C LYS A 112 7.98 5.45 -12.11
N ALA A 113 7.22 6.49 -12.47
CA ALA A 113 7.77 7.77 -12.93
C ALA A 113 8.47 8.55 -11.81
N ARG A 114 8.02 8.40 -10.57
CA ARG A 114 8.59 9.06 -9.38
C ARG A 114 9.31 8.10 -8.43
N HIS A 115 9.70 6.94 -8.95
CA HIS A 115 10.48 5.98 -8.20
C HIS A 115 11.82 6.61 -7.76
N TRP A 116 12.21 6.33 -6.52
CA TRP A 116 13.42 6.85 -5.90
C TRP A 116 14.25 5.67 -5.37
N ILE A 117 15.57 5.86 -5.23
CA ILE A 117 16.52 4.82 -4.79
C ILE A 117 17.14 5.27 -3.46
N PRO A 118 16.63 4.79 -2.30
CA PRO A 118 17.07 5.28 -0.99
C PRO A 118 18.57 5.18 -0.75
N THR A 119 19.21 4.12 -1.29
CA THR A 119 20.66 3.91 -1.11
C THR A 119 21.51 5.00 -1.78
N ARG A 120 21.02 5.64 -2.84
CA ARG A 120 21.79 6.63 -3.62
C ARG A 120 21.31 8.06 -3.43
N GLU A 121 20.01 8.23 -3.23
CA GLU A 121 19.40 9.57 -3.23
C GLU A 121 19.29 10.17 -1.83
N VAL A 122 19.38 9.37 -0.77
CA VAL A 122 19.55 9.89 0.60
C VAL A 122 21.02 10.30 0.78
N PRO A 123 21.30 11.55 1.17
CA PRO A 123 22.65 12.01 1.46
C PRO A 123 23.14 11.47 2.82
N TRP A 124 23.50 10.19 2.88
CA TRP A 124 23.85 9.48 4.11
C TRP A 124 25.00 10.13 4.91
N ASP A 125 25.95 10.78 4.23
CA ASP A 125 27.05 11.51 4.90
C ASP A 125 26.53 12.62 5.82
N ALA A 126 25.33 13.17 5.55
CA ALA A 126 24.71 14.19 6.40
C ALA A 126 24.26 13.65 7.77
N VAL A 127 24.11 12.33 7.92
CA VAL A 127 23.79 11.71 9.22
C VAL A 127 24.98 11.82 10.18
N GLU A 128 26.21 11.61 9.71
CA GLU A 128 27.42 11.65 10.55
C GLU A 128 27.89 13.07 10.86
N GLN A 129 27.60 14.04 9.98
CA GLN A 129 28.20 15.37 10.02
C GLN A 129 27.66 16.31 11.11
N LEU A 130 26.54 15.98 11.76
CA LEU A 130 25.74 17.01 12.44
C LEU A 130 25.89 17.14 13.95
N GLY A 131 26.71 16.33 14.63
CA GLY A 131 26.99 16.52 16.05
C GLY A 131 25.73 16.64 16.91
N HIS A 132 24.64 15.97 16.51
CA HIS A 132 23.38 15.93 17.24
C HIS A 132 23.53 15.23 18.59
N SER A 133 22.59 15.50 19.51
CA SER A 133 22.55 14.83 20.81
C SER A 133 22.34 13.32 20.63
N ASP A 134 23.09 12.49 21.37
CA ASP A 134 22.86 11.04 21.48
C ASP A 134 21.39 10.69 21.79
N GLU A 135 20.70 11.55 22.55
CA GLU A 135 19.29 11.36 22.92
C GLU A 135 18.34 11.64 21.73
N LEU A 136 18.68 12.60 20.86
CA LEU A 136 17.95 12.81 19.61
C LEU A 136 18.10 11.60 18.70
N GLU A 137 19.33 11.10 18.53
CA GLU A 137 19.58 9.92 17.70
C GLU A 137 18.88 8.67 18.22
N ARG A 138 18.77 8.50 19.55
CA ARG A 138 17.95 7.44 20.15
C ARG A 138 16.46 7.62 19.86
N GLY A 139 15.95 8.85 19.93
CA GLY A 139 14.58 9.17 19.56
C GLY A 139 14.28 8.86 18.08
N LEU A 140 15.16 9.29 17.17
CA LEU A 140 15.04 9.01 15.73
C LEU A 140 15.16 7.52 15.42
N ALA A 141 16.08 6.82 16.05
CA ALA A 141 16.24 5.38 15.91
C ALA A 141 14.99 4.62 16.37
N GLN A 142 14.38 5.02 17.50
CA GLN A 142 13.13 4.44 17.96
C GLN A 142 11.97 4.72 16.99
N LEU A 143 11.80 5.98 16.56
CA LEU A 143 10.77 6.33 15.59
C LEU A 143 10.93 5.57 14.26
N CYS A 144 12.16 5.47 13.75
CA CYS A 144 12.46 4.70 12.54
C CYS A 144 12.22 3.20 12.73
N THR A 145 12.38 2.68 13.94
CA THR A 145 12.06 1.27 14.25
C THR A 145 10.56 1.03 14.14
N ASP A 146 9.75 1.90 14.72
CA ASP A 146 8.29 1.81 14.63
C ASP A 146 7.83 1.97 13.16
N LEU A 147 8.39 2.95 12.43
CA LEU A 147 8.13 3.16 11.00
C LEU A 147 8.52 1.94 10.13
N THR A 148 9.60 1.23 10.49
CA THR A 148 10.00 -0.03 9.80
C THR A 148 8.93 -1.11 9.98
N CYS A 149 8.40 -1.28 11.20
CA CYS A 149 7.33 -2.22 11.48
C CYS A 149 6.05 -1.87 10.70
N MET A 150 5.66 -0.59 10.71
CA MET A 150 4.50 -0.12 9.93
C MET A 150 4.70 -0.33 8.43
N ALA A 151 5.87 0.00 7.88
CA ALA A 151 6.17 -0.15 6.46
C ALA A 151 6.13 -1.63 6.05
N THR A 152 6.60 -2.53 6.90
CA THR A 152 6.49 -3.98 6.66
C THR A 152 5.02 -4.41 6.59
N ALA A 153 4.19 -3.98 7.54
CA ALA A 153 2.76 -4.27 7.52
C ALA A 153 2.04 -3.68 6.28
N LEU A 154 2.42 -2.47 5.84
CA LEU A 154 1.91 -1.87 4.60
C LEU A 154 2.23 -2.72 3.36
N GLY A 155 3.34 -3.46 3.35
CA GLY A 155 3.69 -4.39 2.27
C GLY A 155 3.02 -5.77 2.39
N ASP A 156 2.78 -6.23 3.61
CA ASP A 156 2.16 -7.54 3.86
C ASP A 156 0.66 -7.56 3.57
N ILE A 157 -0.05 -6.43 3.71
CA ILE A 157 -1.46 -6.33 3.34
C ILE A 157 -1.69 -6.63 1.84
N PRO A 158 -1.10 -5.89 0.89
CA PRO A 158 -1.27 -6.21 -0.53
C PRO A 158 -0.77 -7.62 -0.88
N SER A 159 0.29 -8.12 -0.22
CA SER A 159 0.80 -9.48 -0.46
C SER A 159 -0.20 -10.58 -0.07
N LYS A 160 -0.96 -10.36 1.02
CA LYS A 160 -2.04 -11.25 1.47
C LYS A 160 -3.15 -11.39 0.43
N TRP A 161 -3.50 -10.30 -0.27
CA TRP A 161 -4.71 -10.25 -1.09
C TRP A 161 -4.49 -10.29 -2.61
N VAL A 162 -3.32 -9.88 -3.13
CA VAL A 162 -3.14 -9.66 -4.59
C VAL A 162 -3.40 -10.90 -5.45
N TRP A 163 -3.11 -12.11 -4.93
CA TRP A 163 -3.31 -13.34 -5.69
C TRP A 163 -4.79 -13.79 -5.71
N HIS A 164 -5.57 -13.42 -4.69
CA HIS A 164 -7.01 -13.69 -4.58
C HIS A 164 -7.84 -12.87 -5.59
N ILE A 165 -7.32 -11.71 -6.00
CA ILE A 165 -7.94 -10.80 -6.96
C ILE A 165 -7.91 -11.39 -8.37
N ASN A 166 -9.06 -11.39 -9.04
CA ASN A 166 -9.21 -11.85 -10.41
C ASN A 166 -8.23 -11.16 -11.37
N GLN A 167 -7.64 -11.92 -12.29
CA GLN A 167 -6.63 -11.42 -13.23
C GLN A 167 -7.14 -10.32 -14.18
N GLU A 168 -8.45 -10.21 -14.41
CA GLU A 168 -8.99 -9.13 -15.25
C GLU A 168 -8.90 -7.75 -14.59
N LEU A 169 -8.59 -7.66 -13.29
CA LEU A 169 -8.31 -6.42 -12.58
C LEU A 169 -6.80 -6.10 -12.60
N LEU A 170 -6.18 -6.24 -13.77
CA LEU A 170 -4.73 -6.20 -13.95
C LEU A 170 -4.08 -4.91 -13.42
N GLU A 171 -4.65 -3.75 -13.75
CA GLU A 171 -4.11 -2.43 -13.39
C GLU A 171 -4.05 -2.28 -11.88
N LEU A 172 -5.09 -2.74 -11.19
CA LEU A 172 -5.13 -2.78 -9.74
C LEU A 172 -4.07 -3.74 -9.19
N LYS A 173 -3.95 -4.96 -9.73
CA LYS A 173 -2.94 -5.93 -9.27
C LYS A 173 -1.53 -5.37 -9.41
N MET A 174 -1.25 -4.69 -10.53
CA MET A 174 0.03 -4.02 -10.77
C MET A 174 0.27 -2.88 -9.78
N PHE A 175 -0.77 -2.09 -9.47
CA PHE A 175 -0.68 -1.08 -8.43
C PHE A 175 -0.42 -1.68 -7.04
N GLN A 176 -1.09 -2.77 -6.64
CA GLN A 176 -0.83 -3.48 -5.38
C GLN A 176 0.64 -3.96 -5.30
N CYS A 177 1.21 -4.45 -6.40
CA CYS A 177 2.64 -4.78 -6.47
C CYS A 177 3.54 -3.55 -6.33
N ALA A 178 3.16 -2.40 -6.91
CA ALA A 178 3.90 -1.15 -6.70
C ALA A 178 3.83 -0.70 -5.24
N GLN A 179 2.69 -0.84 -4.55
CA GLN A 179 2.58 -0.56 -3.11
C GLN A 179 3.48 -1.47 -2.27
N MET A 180 3.58 -2.77 -2.60
CA MET A 180 4.52 -3.68 -1.95
C MET A 180 5.97 -3.22 -2.12
N PHE A 181 6.31 -2.71 -3.30
CA PHE A 181 7.65 -2.22 -3.58
C PHE A 181 7.96 -0.92 -2.83
N ASP A 182 7.06 0.07 -2.87
CA ASP A 182 7.14 1.29 -2.08
C ASP A 182 7.32 0.97 -0.58
N ALA A 183 6.50 0.06 -0.04
CA ALA A 183 6.58 -0.40 1.34
C ALA A 183 7.93 -1.06 1.68
N ALA A 184 8.48 -1.88 0.77
CA ALA A 184 9.81 -2.47 0.95
C ALA A 184 10.92 -1.43 0.97
N GLN A 185 10.83 -0.38 0.14
CA GLN A 185 11.79 0.73 0.16
C GLN A 185 11.69 1.57 1.43
N LEU A 186 10.48 1.82 1.91
CA LEU A 186 10.24 2.49 3.19
C LEU A 186 10.84 1.70 4.36
N ALA A 187 10.57 0.39 4.43
CA ALA A 187 11.13 -0.47 5.47
C ALA A 187 12.68 -0.50 5.41
N ASP A 188 13.25 -0.57 4.20
CA ASP A 188 14.70 -0.53 3.98
C ASP A 188 15.32 0.80 4.46
N VAL A 189 14.75 1.94 4.08
CA VAL A 189 15.33 3.25 4.41
C VAL A 189 15.20 3.59 5.89
N PHE A 190 14.06 3.27 6.53
CA PHE A 190 13.88 3.51 7.97
C PHE A 190 14.82 2.63 8.78
N ARG A 191 14.95 1.36 8.41
CA ARG A 191 15.91 0.45 9.04
C ARG A 191 17.34 0.96 8.91
N LYS A 192 17.74 1.39 7.71
CA LYS A 192 19.07 1.98 7.47
C LYS A 192 19.28 3.21 8.32
N ARG A 193 18.31 4.12 8.39
CA ARG A 193 18.43 5.37 9.15
C ARG A 193 18.56 5.14 10.65
N ALA A 194 17.82 4.18 11.22
CA ALA A 194 17.98 3.82 12.63
C ALA A 194 19.41 3.35 12.96
N ILE A 195 20.07 2.67 12.02
CA ILE A 195 21.43 2.12 12.21
C ILE A 195 22.51 3.14 11.87
N ALA A 196 22.32 3.96 10.84
CA ALA A 196 23.34 4.88 10.31
C ALA A 196 23.81 5.93 11.34
N GLY A 197 22.94 6.31 12.28
CA GLY A 197 23.30 7.22 13.38
C GLY A 197 24.10 6.58 14.52
N GLY A 198 24.48 5.30 14.41
CA GLY A 198 25.29 4.60 15.42
C GLY A 198 24.52 4.07 16.65
N THR A 199 23.24 4.43 16.81
CA THR A 199 22.39 3.91 17.90
C THR A 199 21.97 2.46 17.67
N GLY A 200 21.69 2.08 16.42
CA GLY A 200 21.06 0.81 16.09
C GLY A 200 19.54 0.86 16.21
N LEU A 201 18.87 -0.30 16.09
CA LEU A 201 17.42 -0.37 16.20
C LEU A 201 16.95 -0.10 17.63
N GLY A 202 15.79 0.53 17.73
CA GLY A 202 15.04 0.70 18.97
C GLY A 202 14.38 -0.59 19.44
N ARG A 203 13.47 -0.42 20.40
CA ARG A 203 12.74 -1.52 21.04
C ARG A 203 11.36 -1.68 20.40
N ASP A 204 10.94 -2.93 20.18
CA ASP A 204 9.57 -3.24 19.82
C ASP A 204 8.64 -3.21 21.05
N HIS A 205 7.35 -2.90 20.86
CA HIS A 205 6.39 -2.81 21.97
C HIS A 205 4.97 -3.23 21.60
N ALA A 206 4.30 -3.82 22.59
CA ALA A 206 2.98 -4.44 22.43
C ALA A 206 1.90 -3.52 21.82
N PRO A 207 1.78 -2.21 22.18
CA PRO A 207 0.76 -1.35 21.57
C PRO A 207 0.87 -1.21 20.05
N LEU A 208 2.09 -1.11 19.50
CA LEU A 208 2.30 -1.10 18.05
C LEU A 208 1.93 -2.47 17.45
N GLY A 209 2.34 -3.56 18.08
CA GLY A 209 2.00 -4.91 17.66
C GLY A 209 0.49 -5.15 17.58
N GLU A 210 -0.28 -4.69 18.56
CA GLU A 210 -1.74 -4.78 18.55
C GLU A 210 -2.37 -3.95 17.43
N LEU A 211 -1.92 -2.71 17.21
CA LEU A 211 -2.38 -1.88 16.08
C LEU A 211 -2.14 -2.59 14.74
N LEU A 212 -0.92 -3.07 14.50
CA LEU A 212 -0.56 -3.74 13.25
C LEU A 212 -1.33 -5.05 13.07
N LYS A 213 -1.56 -5.79 14.16
CA LYS A 213 -2.38 -6.99 14.16
C LYS A 213 -3.82 -6.69 13.74
N CYS A 214 -4.46 -5.66 14.29
CA CYS A 214 -5.81 -5.25 13.89
C CYS A 214 -5.91 -4.94 12.39
N VAL A 215 -4.88 -4.31 11.82
CA VAL A 215 -4.82 -4.03 10.37
C VAL A 215 -4.65 -5.32 9.55
N LEU A 216 -3.74 -6.21 9.96
CA LEU A 216 -3.43 -7.47 9.25
C LEU A 216 -4.54 -8.52 9.33
N ASP A 217 -5.27 -8.56 10.44
CA ASP A 217 -6.36 -9.52 10.68
C ASP A 217 -7.71 -9.07 10.12
N ALA A 218 -7.75 -7.93 9.40
CA ALA A 218 -8.96 -7.47 8.72
C ALA A 218 -9.61 -8.61 7.90
N GLY A 219 -10.91 -8.82 8.13
CA GLY A 219 -11.66 -9.97 7.61
C GLY A 219 -12.08 -9.88 6.14
N SER A 220 -11.89 -8.71 5.51
CA SER A 220 -12.23 -8.46 4.11
C SER A 220 -11.24 -7.48 3.49
N PHE A 221 -11.12 -7.48 2.15
CA PHE A 221 -10.25 -6.53 1.47
C PHE A 221 -10.69 -5.06 1.70
N PRO A 222 -11.99 -4.69 1.64
CA PRO A 222 -12.42 -3.34 1.99
C PRO A 222 -11.98 -2.86 3.38
N CYS A 223 -12.15 -3.70 4.41
CA CYS A 223 -11.71 -3.37 5.76
C CYS A 223 -10.18 -3.23 5.83
N ALA A 224 -9.45 -4.16 5.21
CA ALA A 224 -7.98 -4.12 5.14
C ALA A 224 -7.51 -2.83 4.45
N SER A 225 -8.13 -2.48 3.31
CA SER A 225 -7.84 -1.26 2.57
C SER A 225 -8.15 0.00 3.38
N ALA A 226 -9.29 0.06 4.07
CA ALA A 226 -9.64 1.23 4.88
C ALA A 226 -8.61 1.45 6.00
N SER A 227 -8.31 0.42 6.81
CA SER A 227 -7.38 0.57 7.92
C SER A 227 -5.93 0.79 7.47
N THR A 228 -5.52 0.21 6.34
CA THR A 228 -4.16 0.37 5.79
C THR A 228 -3.97 1.75 5.17
N HIS A 229 -4.87 2.14 4.26
CA HIS A 229 -4.68 3.32 3.42
C HIS A 229 -5.19 4.63 4.04
N ILE A 230 -6.26 4.59 4.84
CA ILE A 230 -6.81 5.79 5.46
C ILE A 230 -6.12 6.06 6.80
N LEU A 231 -5.98 5.03 7.64
CA LEU A 231 -5.47 5.18 9.00
C LEU A 231 -3.94 4.98 9.09
N LEU A 232 -3.42 3.80 8.77
CA LEU A 232 -1.99 3.49 8.99
C LEU A 232 -1.07 4.31 8.09
N ALA A 233 -1.38 4.42 6.80
CA ALA A 233 -0.69 5.30 5.88
C ALA A 233 -0.86 6.78 6.29
N GLY A 234 -2.05 7.20 6.74
CA GLY A 234 -2.29 8.54 7.27
C GLY A 234 -1.37 8.89 8.45
N LEU A 235 -1.24 7.97 9.41
CA LEU A 235 -0.35 8.10 10.56
C LEU A 235 1.11 8.23 10.13
N MET A 236 1.57 7.32 9.27
CA MET A 236 2.93 7.35 8.74
C MET A 236 3.22 8.68 8.02
N GLN A 237 2.28 9.20 7.24
CA GLN A 237 2.43 10.46 6.54
C GLN A 237 2.63 11.64 7.50
N VAL A 238 1.86 11.70 8.59
CA VAL A 238 1.98 12.74 9.63
C VAL A 238 3.32 12.62 10.35
N LEU A 239 3.72 11.41 10.75
CA LEU A 239 5.01 11.15 11.40
C LEU A 239 6.20 11.53 10.51
N LEU A 240 6.14 11.23 9.20
CA LEU A 240 7.18 11.59 8.25
C LEU A 240 7.28 13.09 8.05
N ARG A 241 6.16 13.80 7.92
CA ARG A 241 6.18 15.27 7.85
C ARG A 241 6.76 15.88 9.12
N HIS A 242 6.44 15.31 10.29
CA HIS A 242 7.00 15.75 11.56
C HIS A 242 8.51 15.50 11.65
N MET A 243 8.95 14.29 11.32
CA MET A 243 10.36 13.92 11.26
C MET A 243 11.14 14.83 10.32
N GLY A 244 10.60 15.15 9.14
CA GLY A 244 11.22 16.09 8.20
C GLY A 244 11.27 17.52 8.74
N ALA A 245 10.20 18.00 9.40
CA ALA A 245 10.14 19.35 9.95
C ALA A 245 11.07 19.55 11.16
N CYS A 246 11.29 18.50 11.95
CA CYS A 246 12.22 18.48 13.08
C CYS A 246 13.63 18.02 12.69
N SER A 247 13.86 17.69 11.42
CA SER A 247 15.13 17.11 11.00
C SER A 247 16.28 18.10 11.18
N PRO A 248 17.41 17.66 11.76
CA PRO A 248 18.61 18.47 11.78
C PRO A 248 19.41 18.36 10.47
N ASN A 249 19.11 17.41 9.57
CA ASN A 249 19.97 17.00 8.46
C ASN A 249 19.24 16.77 7.12
N ALA A 250 19.97 16.92 6.01
CA ALA A 250 19.41 16.72 4.67
C ALA A 250 18.99 15.27 4.38
N ALA A 251 19.48 14.28 5.14
CA ALA A 251 19.12 12.87 4.97
C ALA A 251 17.68 12.62 5.42
N ASP A 252 17.30 13.04 6.64
CA ASP A 252 15.94 12.81 7.16
C ASP A 252 14.92 13.69 6.45
N GLU A 253 15.29 14.91 6.04
CA GLU A 253 14.45 15.72 5.14
C GLU A 253 14.16 14.99 3.82
N THR A 254 15.18 14.33 3.24
CA THR A 254 15.04 13.59 1.98
C THR A 254 14.20 12.33 2.17
N ILE A 255 14.44 11.56 3.24
CA ILE A 255 13.65 10.39 3.61
C ILE A 255 12.18 10.80 3.83
N ALA A 256 11.93 11.87 4.58
CA ALA A 256 10.60 12.38 4.84
C ALA A 256 9.89 12.79 3.54
N ARG A 257 10.57 13.54 2.66
CA ARG A 257 10.00 13.99 1.38
C ARG A 257 9.57 12.84 0.49
N PHE A 258 10.45 11.87 0.25
CA PHE A 258 10.12 10.73 -0.59
C PHE A 258 9.13 9.78 0.08
N GLY A 259 9.28 9.55 1.39
CA GLY A 259 8.32 8.71 2.11
C GLY A 259 6.90 9.30 2.11
N VAL A 260 6.77 10.62 2.26
CA VAL A 260 5.47 11.30 2.12
C VAL A 260 4.91 11.10 0.72
N GLN A 261 5.72 11.13 -0.33
CA GLN A 261 5.27 10.88 -1.70
C GLN A 261 4.66 9.47 -1.83
N ASP A 262 5.39 8.44 -1.37
CA ASP A 262 4.98 7.03 -1.50
C ASP A 262 3.71 6.75 -0.69
N VAL A 263 3.67 7.24 0.55
CA VAL A 263 2.49 7.09 1.43
C VAL A 263 1.29 7.90 0.90
N SER A 264 1.51 9.01 0.20
CA SER A 264 0.43 9.79 -0.43
C SER A 264 -0.27 9.03 -1.56
N ARG A 265 0.47 8.26 -2.38
CA ARG A 265 -0.15 7.34 -3.36
C ARG A 265 -1.07 6.34 -2.68
N SER A 266 -0.58 5.76 -1.58
CA SER A 266 -1.30 4.78 -0.76
C SER A 266 -2.63 5.35 -0.25
N ILE A 267 -2.60 6.56 0.32
CA ILE A 267 -3.79 7.28 0.79
C ILE A 267 -4.76 7.59 -0.37
N ALA A 268 -4.23 8.07 -1.50
CA ALA A 268 -5.04 8.44 -2.67
C ALA A 268 -5.83 7.23 -3.21
N TYR A 269 -5.21 6.05 -3.26
CA TYR A 269 -5.91 4.81 -3.58
C TYR A 269 -6.99 4.50 -2.55
N GLY A 270 -6.67 4.55 -1.26
CA GLY A 270 -7.62 4.24 -0.18
C GLY A 270 -8.90 5.06 -0.23
N VAL A 271 -8.76 6.38 -0.36
CA VAL A 271 -9.91 7.30 -0.43
C VAL A 271 -10.77 7.00 -1.66
N GLU A 272 -10.15 6.83 -2.83
CA GLU A 272 -10.88 6.57 -4.07
C GLU A 272 -11.53 5.19 -4.09
N HIS A 273 -10.85 4.17 -3.56
CA HIS A 273 -11.38 2.84 -3.41
C HIS A 273 -12.64 2.84 -2.53
N MET A 274 -12.58 3.46 -1.35
CA MET A 274 -13.75 3.53 -0.46
C MET A 274 -14.91 4.31 -1.07
N ARG A 275 -14.61 5.42 -1.77
CA ARG A 275 -15.62 6.20 -2.50
C ARG A 275 -16.31 5.36 -3.58
N SER A 276 -15.53 4.61 -4.38
CA SER A 276 -16.04 3.73 -5.43
C SER A 276 -16.87 2.59 -4.86
N LEU A 277 -16.36 1.94 -3.80
CA LEU A 277 -17.05 0.88 -3.08
C LEU A 277 -18.40 1.36 -2.54
N LEU A 278 -18.44 2.47 -1.82
CA LEU A 278 -19.66 2.96 -1.18
C LEU A 278 -20.68 3.52 -2.17
N LYS A 279 -20.24 3.97 -3.35
CA LYS A 279 -21.14 4.33 -4.45
C LYS A 279 -21.91 3.10 -4.95
N GLU A 280 -21.25 1.96 -5.11
CA GLU A 280 -21.87 0.72 -5.61
C GLU A 280 -22.52 -0.10 -4.50
N ARG A 281 -21.97 -0.05 -3.28
CA ARG A 281 -22.35 -0.87 -2.14
C ARG A 281 -22.48 -0.04 -0.85
N PRO A 282 -23.51 0.84 -0.76
CA PRO A 282 -23.67 1.72 0.40
C PRO A 282 -23.81 0.98 1.73
N HIS A 283 -24.33 -0.26 1.71
CA HIS A 283 -24.53 -1.09 2.91
C HIS A 283 -23.21 -1.50 3.60
N GLU A 284 -22.07 -1.43 2.92
CA GLU A 284 -20.74 -1.71 3.50
C GLU A 284 -20.31 -0.63 4.50
N SER A 285 -20.90 0.57 4.44
CA SER A 285 -20.53 1.70 5.29
C SER A 285 -20.56 1.37 6.78
N THR A 286 -21.56 0.61 7.24
CA THR A 286 -21.66 0.23 8.66
C THR A 286 -20.51 -0.68 9.09
N GLY A 287 -20.14 -1.66 8.25
CA GLY A 287 -19.02 -2.57 8.54
C GLY A 287 -17.68 -1.85 8.53
N LEU A 288 -17.47 -0.95 7.56
CA LEU A 288 -16.25 -0.13 7.47
C LEU A 288 -16.10 0.81 8.67
N ARG A 289 -17.19 1.43 9.13
CA ARG A 289 -17.19 2.28 10.34
C ARG A 289 -16.81 1.48 11.57
N GLY A 290 -17.47 0.35 11.80
CA GLY A 290 -17.15 -0.52 12.94
C GLY A 290 -15.68 -0.98 12.94
N HIS A 291 -15.17 -1.42 11.78
CA HIS A 291 -13.77 -1.81 11.63
C HIS A 291 -12.80 -0.65 11.91
N LEU A 292 -13.05 0.54 11.36
CA LEU A 292 -12.20 1.70 11.63
C LEU A 292 -12.23 2.12 13.10
N ASP A 293 -13.39 2.06 13.77
CA ASP A 293 -13.49 2.40 15.19
C ASP A 293 -12.71 1.38 16.06
N GLU A 294 -12.72 0.10 15.71
CA GLU A 294 -11.89 -0.92 16.37
C GLU A 294 -10.39 -0.65 16.18
N VAL A 295 -9.96 -0.31 14.96
CA VAL A 295 -8.55 0.00 14.67
C VAL A 295 -8.13 1.33 15.32
N GLU A 296 -9.02 2.32 15.39
CA GLU A 296 -8.80 3.57 16.12
C GLU A 296 -8.58 3.32 17.61
N ASN A 297 -9.31 2.40 18.23
CA ASN A 297 -9.10 2.04 19.62
C ASN A 297 -7.69 1.44 19.85
N ALA A 298 -7.25 0.52 18.97
CA ALA A 298 -5.87 0.00 19.02
C ALA A 298 -4.83 1.11 18.80
N LEU A 299 -5.12 2.05 17.90
CA LEU A 299 -4.28 3.22 17.64
C LEU A 299 -4.17 4.15 18.85
N VAL A 300 -5.25 4.40 19.58
CA VAL A 300 -5.21 5.15 20.84
C VAL A 300 -4.21 4.51 21.82
N GLY A 301 -4.21 3.17 21.92
CA GLY A 301 -3.23 2.42 22.71
C GLY A 301 -1.78 2.69 22.26
N TYR A 302 -1.53 2.74 20.96
CA TYR A 302 -0.22 3.07 20.40
C TYR A 302 0.18 4.54 20.66
N LEU A 303 -0.72 5.49 20.42
CA LEU A 303 -0.47 6.93 20.63
C LEU A 303 -0.22 7.26 22.12
N ALA A 304 -0.93 6.60 23.03
CA ALA A 304 -0.75 6.71 24.47
C ALA A 304 0.50 5.97 24.99
N SER A 305 1.24 5.25 24.12
CA SER A 305 2.42 4.54 24.55
C SER A 305 3.53 5.50 25.02
N PRO A 306 4.08 5.33 26.23
CA PRO A 306 5.18 6.15 26.71
C PRO A 306 6.39 6.11 25.77
N MET A 307 6.59 5.00 25.06
CA MET A 307 7.74 4.82 24.17
C MET A 307 7.64 5.70 22.93
N LEU A 308 6.49 5.69 22.23
CA LEU A 308 6.27 6.59 21.10
C LEU A 308 6.31 8.04 21.54
N PHE A 309 5.58 8.38 22.61
CA PHE A 309 5.47 9.76 23.06
C PHE A 309 6.83 10.35 23.45
N SER A 310 7.64 9.58 24.21
CA SER A 310 8.99 10.02 24.59
C SER A 310 9.94 10.10 23.39
N ALA A 311 9.86 9.17 22.43
CA ALA A 311 10.64 9.26 21.19
C ALA A 311 10.30 10.52 20.40
N LEU A 312 9.01 10.82 20.21
CA LEU A 312 8.55 12.04 19.55
C LEU A 312 8.96 13.31 20.31
N ALA A 313 8.90 13.30 21.65
CA ALA A 313 9.35 14.43 22.45
C ALA A 313 10.85 14.69 22.28
N LEU A 314 11.68 13.65 22.23
CA LEU A 314 13.13 13.77 21.97
C LEU A 314 13.40 14.29 20.56
N VAL A 315 12.71 13.75 19.53
CA VAL A 315 12.83 14.20 18.14
C VAL A 315 12.44 15.67 18.00
N THR A 316 11.35 16.07 18.65
CA THR A 316 10.83 17.44 18.58
C THR A 316 11.72 18.44 19.31
N ALA A 317 12.27 18.06 20.46
CA ALA A 317 13.12 18.92 21.29
C ALA A 317 14.58 18.96 20.85
N GLY A 318 15.02 18.02 20.01
CA GLY A 318 16.42 17.85 19.65
C GLY A 318 17.29 17.23 20.78
N GLY A 319 16.66 16.65 21.82
CA GLY A 319 17.35 16.05 22.96
C GLY A 319 16.55 16.07 24.26
N ARG A 320 17.12 15.48 25.32
CA ARG A 320 16.41 15.24 26.58
C ARG A 320 16.13 16.49 27.40
N GLU A 321 17.01 17.48 27.39
CA GLU A 321 16.91 18.67 28.26
C GLU A 321 15.60 19.43 28.06
N LYS A 322 15.10 19.50 26.83
CA LYS A 322 13.87 20.22 26.45
C LYS A 322 12.70 19.30 26.09
N ALA A 323 12.82 17.99 26.30
CA ALA A 323 11.80 17.03 25.89
C ALA A 323 10.43 17.30 26.55
N ALA A 324 10.43 17.74 27.82
CA ALA A 324 9.19 18.12 28.51
C ALA A 324 8.51 19.35 27.87
N GLU A 325 9.29 20.29 27.32
CA GLU A 325 8.78 21.48 26.63
C GLU A 325 8.19 21.15 25.25
N ALA A 326 8.47 19.96 24.70
CA ALA A 326 7.94 19.49 23.42
C ALA A 326 6.55 18.82 23.53
N VAL A 327 6.05 18.59 24.76
CA VAL A 327 4.75 17.95 24.99
C VAL A 327 3.62 18.66 24.22
N PRO A 328 3.47 20.00 24.24
CA PRO A 328 2.42 20.68 23.47
C PRO A 328 2.50 20.44 21.96
N GLN A 329 3.71 20.35 21.40
CA GLN A 329 3.95 20.12 19.97
C GLN A 329 3.60 18.68 19.59
N VAL A 330 3.94 17.70 20.44
CA VAL A 330 3.53 16.29 20.23
C VAL A 330 2.02 16.13 20.35
N THR A 331 1.38 16.80 21.33
CA THR A 331 -0.09 16.81 21.43
C THR A 331 -0.73 17.46 20.21
N ALA A 332 -0.18 18.56 19.70
CA ALA A 332 -0.65 19.19 18.46
C ALA A 332 -0.47 18.29 17.23
N LEU A 333 0.60 17.48 17.19
CA LEU A 333 0.81 16.47 16.15
C LEU A 333 -0.29 15.41 16.17
N TYR A 334 -0.66 14.91 17.36
CA TYR A 334 -1.74 13.93 17.51
C TYR A 334 -3.09 14.50 17.08
N ARG A 335 -3.39 15.75 17.45
CA ARG A 335 -4.59 16.45 16.98
C ARG A 335 -4.60 16.56 15.46
N LYS A 336 -3.49 17.02 14.86
CA LYS A 336 -3.37 17.12 13.41
C LYS A 336 -3.61 15.78 12.71
N PHE A 337 -3.08 14.69 13.28
CA PHE A 337 -3.37 13.36 12.75
C PHE A 337 -4.86 13.00 12.85
N ALA A 338 -5.49 13.25 14.01
CA ALA A 338 -6.91 12.98 14.19
C ALA A 338 -7.80 13.77 13.22
N ASP A 339 -7.51 15.05 13.01
CA ASP A 339 -8.23 15.93 12.08
C ASP A 339 -8.08 15.43 10.64
N GLU A 340 -6.84 15.22 10.17
CA GLU A 340 -6.61 14.73 8.81
C GLU A 340 -7.18 13.31 8.60
N HIS A 341 -7.22 12.47 9.64
CA HIS A 341 -7.85 11.15 9.56
C HIS A 341 -9.36 11.26 9.42
N LEU A 342 -10.00 12.16 10.17
CA LEU A 342 -11.43 12.45 10.04
C LEU A 342 -11.77 12.99 8.64
N GLU A 343 -10.98 13.96 8.14
CA GLU A 343 -11.14 14.49 6.78
C GLU A 343 -11.03 13.39 5.71
N ARG A 344 -10.08 12.45 5.85
CA ARG A 344 -9.96 11.31 4.93
C ARG A 344 -11.14 10.36 5.04
N ARG A 345 -11.65 10.08 6.25
CA ARG A 345 -12.88 9.28 6.45
C ARG A 345 -14.07 9.93 5.75
N GLU A 346 -14.25 11.23 5.90
CA GLU A 346 -15.32 11.99 5.25
C GLU A 346 -15.18 11.96 3.72
N ALA A 347 -13.98 12.23 3.20
CA ALA A 347 -13.70 12.17 1.76
C ALA A 347 -13.94 10.77 1.17
N ALA A 348 -13.70 9.72 1.96
CA ALA A 348 -13.95 8.33 1.61
C ALA A 348 -15.45 7.93 1.72
N GLY A 349 -16.31 8.78 2.28
CA GLY A 349 -17.73 8.48 2.53
C GLY A 349 -18.01 7.66 3.81
N ILE A 350 -17.03 7.55 4.71
CA ILE A 350 -17.07 6.76 5.96
C ILE A 350 -17.19 7.71 7.17
N GLY A 351 -18.12 8.67 7.10
CA GLY A 351 -18.40 9.59 8.21
C GLY A 351 -18.86 8.85 9.46
N SER A 352 -18.47 9.30 10.65
CA SER A 352 -18.88 8.70 11.91
C SER A 352 -19.27 9.76 12.93
N GLU A 353 -20.33 9.49 13.70
CA GLU A 353 -20.72 10.35 14.84
C GLU A 353 -19.80 10.12 16.06
N THR A 354 -19.09 8.99 16.09
CA THR A 354 -18.18 8.60 17.15
C THR A 354 -16.83 8.20 16.56
N SER A 355 -15.74 8.66 17.17
CA SER A 355 -14.38 8.24 16.83
C SER A 355 -13.58 8.11 18.12
N PRO A 356 -13.08 6.91 18.48
CA PRO A 356 -12.19 6.75 19.63
C PRO A 356 -10.97 7.66 19.57
N LEU A 357 -10.43 7.89 18.37
CA LEU A 357 -9.29 8.79 18.18
C LEU A 357 -9.66 10.25 18.51
N GLN A 358 -10.80 10.75 18.02
CA GLN A 358 -11.29 12.11 18.30
C GLN A 358 -11.61 12.32 19.79
N ALA A 359 -12.22 11.32 20.44
CA ALA A 359 -12.44 11.35 21.89
C ALA A 359 -11.12 11.43 22.66
N PHE A 360 -10.12 10.62 22.29
CA PHE A 360 -8.81 10.62 22.92
C PHE A 360 -8.10 11.98 22.81
N VAL A 361 -8.04 12.59 21.62
CA VAL A 361 -7.38 13.90 21.47
C VAL A 361 -8.14 15.03 22.19
N SER A 362 -9.46 14.91 22.35
CA SER A 362 -10.25 15.88 23.12
C SER A 362 -9.94 15.82 24.63
N GLU A 363 -9.71 14.62 25.18
CA GLU A 363 -9.28 14.44 26.58
C GLU A 363 -7.86 14.95 26.84
N LEU A 364 -6.99 15.01 25.81
CA LEU A 364 -5.66 15.63 25.95
C LEU A 364 -5.71 17.15 26.08
N GLU A 365 -6.88 17.78 25.85
CA GLU A 365 -7.10 19.23 25.98
C GLU A 365 -7.76 19.65 27.31
N ALA A 366 -8.38 18.70 28.01
CA ALA A 366 -9.05 18.92 29.29
C ALA A 366 -8.05 18.95 30.45
#